data_AF-A0A2S4UMZ5-F1
#
_entry.id   AF-A0A2S4UMZ5-F1
#
_cell.length_a   1.000
_cell.length_b   1.000
_cell.length_c   1.000
_cell.angle_alpha   90.00
_cell.angle_beta   90.00
_cell.angle_gamma   90.00
#
_symmetry.space_group_name_H-M   'P 1'
#
loop_
_entity.id
_entity.type
_entity.pdbx_description
1 polymer ?
#
loop_
_entity_poly.entity_id
_entity_poly.type
_entity_poly.pdbx_seq_one_letter_code
_entity_poly.pdbx_strand_id
1 'polypeptide(L)'
;MNGMTVICRTHLNEMMVDELAERLLLIDELQSSLLPSIIDHIDSISLSLDLKDPSNQYSNPDLELTSELAIGIDKILDKTRLYVHSISANFKGDSEDDGSFKGCKKFRRRRLQVKIGEWIRVDIVNLFYTYDRYIKTYNHLTTRDLRPYSSSHSSEDYRGETNRPGEDVIELARLSIPIVKLTRIFMNKLIRTNRVEGLFSLDPEIDSINLKRISLGPKQIGHLLDNLTRILSGGLDDQGKAFAHNLMRRLLKSLDSTLLLLSFYLVPTSTLATTVDSEIVPSLKNHLRIWFLDFGNLCQKAIDRFIDRLFSSSPHHIRIK
;
A
#
# COMPACT_ATOMS: atom_id res chain seq x y z
N MET A 1 -39.09 -26.66 39.01
CA MET A 1 -37.67 -26.36 38.71
C MET A 1 -37.44 -25.65 37.36
N ASN A 2 -38.45 -25.24 36.58
CA ASN A 2 -38.25 -24.63 35.25
C ASN A 2 -38.13 -23.08 35.22
N GLY A 3 -38.31 -22.38 36.36
CA GLY A 3 -38.29 -20.91 36.39
C GLY A 3 -36.89 -20.29 36.24
N MET A 4 -35.88 -20.86 36.91
CA MET A 4 -34.51 -20.32 36.90
C MET A 4 -33.84 -20.42 35.53
N THR A 5 -34.01 -21.56 34.83
CA THR A 5 -33.38 -21.83 33.53
C THR A 5 -33.93 -20.94 32.42
N VAL A 6 -35.20 -20.54 32.51
CA VAL A 6 -35.83 -19.62 31.55
C VAL A 6 -35.34 -18.19 31.78
N ILE A 7 -35.28 -17.74 33.03
CA ILE A 7 -34.80 -16.39 33.40
C ILE A 7 -33.32 -16.19 33.02
N CYS A 8 -32.47 -17.21 33.23
CA CYS A 8 -31.06 -17.12 32.80
C CYS A 8 -30.92 -17.04 31.27
N ARG A 9 -31.76 -17.75 30.50
CA ARG A 9 -31.70 -17.69 29.02
C ARG A 9 -32.19 -16.34 28.47
N THR A 10 -33.25 -15.77 29.05
CA THR A 10 -33.75 -14.45 28.61
C THR A 10 -32.75 -13.36 28.91
N HIS A 11 -32.13 -13.37 30.10
CA HIS A 11 -31.11 -12.38 30.47
C HIS A 11 -29.83 -12.47 29.60
N LEU A 12 -29.39 -13.69 29.26
CA LEU A 12 -28.25 -13.89 28.35
C LEU A 12 -28.53 -13.38 26.93
N ASN A 13 -29.77 -13.55 26.44
CA ASN A 13 -30.16 -13.05 25.13
C ASN A 13 -30.27 -11.52 25.10
N GLU A 14 -30.79 -10.89 26.16
CA GLU A 14 -30.85 -9.42 26.29
C GLU A 14 -29.45 -8.81 26.29
N MET A 15 -28.52 -9.35 27.10
CA MET A 15 -27.12 -8.89 27.12
C MET A 15 -26.45 -9.02 25.74
N MET A 16 -26.75 -10.08 24.98
CA MET A 16 -26.20 -10.28 23.64
C MET A 16 -26.75 -9.25 22.63
N VAL A 17 -28.03 -8.88 22.75
CA VAL A 17 -28.65 -7.85 21.90
C VAL A 17 -28.05 -6.48 22.19
N ASP A 18 -27.83 -6.14 23.46
CA ASP A 18 -27.21 -4.87 23.86
C ASP A 18 -25.76 -4.79 23.36
N GLU A 19 -24.97 -5.85 23.54
CA GLU A 19 -23.59 -5.94 23.04
C GLU A 19 -23.53 -5.82 21.50
N LEU A 20 -24.50 -6.40 20.80
CA LEU A 20 -24.61 -6.29 19.35
C LEU A 20 -24.93 -4.85 18.92
N ALA A 21 -25.87 -4.19 19.59
CA ALA A 21 -26.27 -2.82 19.31
C ALA A 21 -25.12 -1.83 19.55
N GLU A 22 -24.40 -1.97 20.66
CA GLU A 22 -23.22 -1.15 20.99
C GLU A 22 -22.15 -1.26 19.90
N ARG A 23 -21.84 -2.48 19.44
CA ARG A 23 -20.83 -2.67 18.38
C ARG A 23 -21.27 -2.13 17.03
N LEU A 24 -22.57 -2.16 16.71
CA LEU A 24 -23.10 -1.54 15.50
C LEU A 24 -22.93 -0.01 15.55
N LEU A 25 -23.16 0.62 16.71
CA LEU A 25 -22.88 2.04 16.90
C LEU A 25 -21.39 2.37 16.72
N LEU A 26 -20.49 1.55 17.24
CA LEU A 26 -19.05 1.71 17.03
C LEU A 26 -18.66 1.59 15.55
N ILE A 27 -19.28 0.68 14.80
CA ILE A 27 -19.06 0.55 13.35
C ILE A 27 -19.54 1.82 12.62
N ASP A 28 -20.70 2.34 13.00
CA ASP A 28 -21.25 3.57 12.42
C ASP A 28 -20.38 4.79 12.72
N GLU A 29 -19.91 4.98 13.96
CA GLU A 29 -19.01 6.07 14.33
C GLU A 29 -17.64 5.93 13.65
N LEU A 30 -17.14 4.70 13.53
CA LEU A 30 -15.91 4.39 12.78
C LEU A 30 -16.02 4.86 11.32
N GLN A 31 -17.14 4.57 10.67
CA GLN A 31 -17.36 4.88 9.27
C GLN A 31 -17.69 6.36 9.03
N SER A 32 -18.54 6.96 9.88
CA SER A 32 -19.08 8.30 9.67
C SER A 32 -18.17 9.42 10.17
N SER A 33 -17.30 9.14 11.15
CA SER A 33 -16.51 10.19 11.82
C SER A 33 -15.02 9.88 11.86
N LEU A 34 -14.62 8.73 12.40
CA LEU A 34 -13.19 8.43 12.64
C LEU A 34 -12.40 8.30 11.33
N LEU A 35 -12.87 7.50 10.37
CA LEU A 35 -12.17 7.32 9.09
C LEU A 35 -12.06 8.62 8.28
N PRO A 36 -13.13 9.42 8.11
CA PRO A 36 -13.02 10.75 7.51
C PRO A 36 -12.02 11.66 8.23
N SER A 37 -12.07 11.70 9.57
CA SER A 37 -11.17 12.54 10.36
C SER A 37 -9.69 12.18 10.17
N ILE A 38 -9.36 10.89 10.04
CA ILE A 38 -7.98 10.47 9.73
C ILE A 38 -7.55 10.99 8.34
N ILE A 39 -8.43 10.90 7.34
CA ILE A 39 -8.14 11.41 5.98
C ILE A 39 -7.90 12.91 6.03
N ASP A 40 -8.78 13.66 6.71
CA ASP A 40 -8.68 15.11 6.84
C ASP A 40 -7.36 15.53 7.54
N HIS A 41 -6.95 14.80 8.58
CA HIS A 41 -5.68 15.05 9.25
C HIS A 41 -4.48 14.74 8.35
N ILE A 42 -4.51 13.63 7.60
CA ILE A 42 -3.44 13.32 6.63
C ILE A 42 -3.34 14.42 5.58
N ASP A 43 -4.47 14.91 5.06
CA ASP A 43 -4.49 15.99 4.08
C ASP A 43 -3.96 17.31 4.66
N SER A 44 -4.27 17.58 5.93
CA SER A 44 -3.79 18.76 6.66
C SER A 44 -2.29 18.70 6.91
N ILE A 45 -1.75 17.54 7.31
CA ILE A 45 -0.31 17.33 7.47
C ILE A 45 0.41 17.46 6.12
N SER A 46 -0.15 16.87 5.06
CA SER A 46 0.41 16.96 3.70
C SER A 46 0.47 18.41 3.21
N LEU A 47 -0.55 19.21 3.54
CA LEU A 47 -0.61 20.63 3.20
C LEU A 47 0.39 21.44 4.03
N SER A 48 0.48 21.19 5.34
CA SER A 48 1.42 21.87 6.24
C SER A 48 2.88 21.62 5.86
N LEU A 49 3.19 20.44 5.32
CA LEU A 49 4.51 20.10 4.79
C LEU A 49 4.77 20.61 3.35
N ASP A 50 3.79 21.29 2.74
CA ASP A 50 3.80 21.75 1.34
C ASP A 50 4.06 20.63 0.32
N LEU A 51 3.52 19.42 0.58
CA LEU A 51 3.75 18.23 -0.26
C LEU A 51 2.78 18.10 -1.44
N LYS A 52 1.80 19.01 -1.56
CA LYS A 52 0.73 18.90 -2.57
C LYS A 52 1.15 19.39 -3.96
N ASP A 53 2.14 20.28 -4.05
CA ASP A 53 2.66 20.77 -5.34
C ASP A 53 4.11 20.33 -5.57
N PRO A 54 4.34 19.25 -6.34
CA PRO A 54 5.69 18.77 -6.65
C PRO A 54 6.47 19.71 -7.58
N SER A 55 5.87 20.80 -8.07
CA SER A 55 6.53 21.80 -8.92
C SER A 55 7.07 23.01 -8.15
N ASN A 56 6.72 23.16 -6.87
CA ASN A 56 7.19 24.27 -6.06
C ASN A 56 8.67 24.09 -5.69
N GLN A 57 9.55 24.92 -6.26
CA GLN A 57 10.99 24.87 -6.03
C GLN A 57 11.39 25.46 -4.66
N TYR A 58 10.45 26.11 -3.96
CA TYR A 58 10.63 26.75 -2.66
C TYR A 58 9.53 26.30 -1.69
N SER A 59 9.63 25.05 -1.23
CA SER A 59 8.75 24.55 -0.17
C SER A 59 9.09 25.20 1.17
N ASN A 60 8.09 25.73 1.86
CA ASN A 60 8.23 26.32 3.20
C ASN A 60 7.31 25.59 4.20
N PRO A 61 7.72 24.40 4.68
CA PRO A 61 6.90 23.59 5.57
C PRO A 61 6.71 24.25 6.94
N ASP A 62 5.49 24.22 7.45
CA ASP A 62 5.18 24.63 8.82
C ASP A 62 5.37 23.45 9.78
N LEU A 63 6.56 23.37 10.38
CA LEU A 63 6.93 22.25 11.24
C LEU A 63 6.19 22.24 12.59
N GLU A 64 5.74 23.40 13.07
CA GLU A 64 5.01 23.52 14.33
C GLU A 64 3.58 23.00 14.15
N LEU A 65 2.87 23.48 13.12
CA LEU A 65 1.55 22.96 12.77
C LEU A 65 1.60 21.48 12.40
N THR A 66 2.63 21.04 11.69
CA THR A 66 2.82 19.61 11.36
C THR A 66 2.91 18.75 12.62
N SER A 67 3.66 19.21 13.63
CA SER A 67 3.82 18.49 14.91
C SER A 67 2.50 18.39 15.67
N GLU A 68 1.74 19.49 15.76
CA GLU A 68 0.43 19.50 16.41
C GLU A 68 -0.57 18.56 15.72
N LEU A 69 -0.62 18.60 14.39
CA LEU A 69 -1.47 17.70 13.59
C LEU A 69 -1.04 16.23 13.74
N ALA A 70 0.26 15.95 13.86
CA ALA A 70 0.79 14.61 14.08
C ALA A 70 0.40 14.04 15.46
N ILE A 71 0.34 14.88 16.50
CA ILE A 71 -0.19 14.47 17.82
C ILE A 71 -1.70 14.22 17.73
N GLY A 72 -2.43 15.05 16.99
CA GLY A 72 -3.87 14.91 16.79
C GLY A 72 -4.25 13.58 16.13
N ILE A 73 -3.57 13.25 15.02
CA ILE A 73 -3.84 12.00 14.30
C ILE A 73 -3.43 10.75 15.10
N ASP A 74 -2.38 10.80 15.93
CA ASP A 74 -2.01 9.67 16.80
C ASP A 74 -3.15 9.29 17.77
N LYS A 75 -3.78 10.29 18.39
CA LYS A 75 -4.97 10.10 19.24
C LYS A 75 -6.14 9.46 18.48
N ILE A 76 -6.37 9.89 17.24
CA ILE A 76 -7.44 9.36 16.39
C ILE A 76 -7.15 7.90 16.00
N LEU A 77 -5.90 7.58 15.67
CA LEU A 77 -5.47 6.22 15.36
C LEU A 77 -5.60 5.30 16.58
N ASP A 78 -5.29 5.80 17.77
CA ASP A 78 -5.47 5.07 19.02
C ASP A 78 -6.94 4.81 19.33
N LYS A 79 -7.80 5.82 19.20
CA LYS A 79 -9.26 5.66 19.34
C LYS A 79 -9.80 4.65 18.32
N THR A 80 -9.35 4.74 17.07
CA THR A 80 -9.70 3.80 15.99
C THR A 80 -9.28 2.37 16.33
N ARG A 81 -8.07 2.18 16.87
CA ARG A 81 -7.57 0.88 17.32
C ARG A 81 -8.44 0.29 18.44
N LEU A 82 -8.83 1.10 19.42
CA LEU A 82 -9.69 0.68 20.53
C LEU A 82 -11.08 0.25 20.03
N TYR A 83 -11.68 1.03 19.13
CA TYR A 83 -12.99 0.72 18.54
C TYR A 83 -12.96 -0.60 17.80
N VAL A 84 -11.95 -0.77 16.94
CA VAL A 84 -11.77 -2.01 16.19
C VAL A 84 -11.51 -3.20 17.10
N HIS A 85 -10.76 -3.02 18.20
CA HIS A 85 -10.55 -4.07 19.18
C HIS A 85 -11.88 -4.50 19.84
N SER A 86 -12.70 -3.53 20.27
CA SER A 86 -14.02 -3.77 20.87
C SER A 86 -14.97 -4.49 19.89
N ILE A 87 -15.10 -3.98 18.66
CA ILE A 87 -15.91 -4.60 17.61
C ILE A 87 -15.46 -6.04 17.36
N SER A 88 -14.16 -6.29 17.35
CA SER A 88 -13.56 -7.58 16.98
C SER A 88 -13.56 -8.62 18.09
N ALA A 89 -13.91 -8.25 19.31
CA ALA A 89 -14.02 -9.20 20.41
C ALA A 89 -15.00 -10.34 20.08
N ASN A 90 -14.81 -11.51 20.69
CA ASN A 90 -15.79 -12.59 20.56
C ASN A 90 -17.04 -12.25 21.37
N PHE A 91 -18.22 -12.69 20.94
CA PHE A 91 -19.42 -12.60 21.77
C PHE A 91 -19.39 -13.72 22.83
N LYS A 92 -20.05 -13.51 23.97
CA LYS A 92 -20.27 -14.60 24.93
C LYS A 92 -21.22 -15.63 24.32
N GLY A 93 -20.78 -16.88 24.20
CA GLY A 93 -21.57 -17.95 23.61
C GLY A 93 -21.53 -18.01 22.08
N ASP A 94 -20.50 -17.41 21.46
CA ASP A 94 -20.21 -17.36 20.01
C ASP A 94 -20.57 -18.70 19.31
N SER A 95 -21.81 -18.81 18.82
CA SER A 95 -22.26 -19.91 17.98
C SER A 95 -21.65 -19.76 16.58
N GLU A 96 -21.57 -20.86 15.83
CA GLU A 96 -21.15 -20.77 14.42
C GLU A 96 -22.20 -20.06 13.55
N ASP A 97 -23.45 -19.99 14.01
CA ASP A 97 -24.53 -19.29 13.33
C ASP A 97 -24.65 -17.84 13.82
N ASP A 98 -23.90 -16.94 13.17
CA ASP A 98 -23.95 -15.48 13.38
C ASP A 98 -24.83 -14.77 12.33
N GLY A 99 -25.74 -15.51 11.67
CA GLY A 99 -26.54 -15.02 10.56
C GLY A 99 -27.30 -13.72 10.86
N SER A 100 -27.81 -13.59 12.08
CA SER A 100 -28.58 -12.45 12.59
C SER A 100 -27.73 -11.23 12.96
N PHE A 101 -26.40 -11.34 13.02
CA PHE A 101 -25.52 -10.29 13.56
C PHE A 101 -25.20 -9.17 12.54
N LYS A 102 -25.74 -9.25 11.31
CA LYS A 102 -25.63 -8.22 10.26
C LYS A 102 -24.17 -7.76 10.01
N GLY A 103 -23.85 -6.49 10.32
CA GLY A 103 -22.51 -5.90 10.16
C GLY A 103 -21.48 -6.51 11.13
N CYS A 104 -21.95 -7.00 12.26
CA CYS A 104 -21.17 -7.66 13.30
C CYS A 104 -21.02 -9.16 13.07
N LYS A 105 -21.07 -9.68 11.84
CA LYS A 105 -20.68 -11.08 11.58
C LYS A 105 -19.19 -11.29 11.89
N LYS A 106 -18.84 -12.42 12.50
CA LYS A 106 -17.48 -12.82 12.91
C LYS A 106 -16.47 -12.65 11.79
N PHE A 107 -16.83 -13.07 10.58
CA PHE A 107 -16.01 -12.84 9.39
C PHE A 107 -15.75 -11.34 9.13
N ARG A 108 -16.79 -10.50 9.17
CA ARG A 108 -16.69 -9.05 8.94
C ARG A 108 -15.84 -8.36 10.00
N ARG A 109 -16.05 -8.68 11.28
CA ARG A 109 -15.31 -8.10 12.41
C ARG A 109 -13.82 -8.47 12.35
N ARG A 110 -13.49 -9.75 12.14
CA ARG A 110 -12.09 -10.19 11.95
C ARG A 110 -11.43 -9.50 10.77
N ARG A 111 -12.16 -9.37 9.65
CA ARG A 111 -11.66 -8.69 8.47
C ARG A 111 -11.41 -7.20 8.73
N LEU A 112 -12.32 -6.52 9.42
CA LEU A 112 -12.15 -5.13 9.84
C LEU A 112 -10.89 -4.96 10.70
N GLN A 113 -10.70 -5.85 11.68
CA GLN A 113 -9.52 -5.87 12.54
C GLN A 113 -8.22 -5.96 11.76
N VAL A 114 -8.15 -6.93 10.86
CA VAL A 114 -6.96 -7.16 10.04
C VAL A 114 -6.70 -5.95 9.15
N LYS A 115 -7.73 -5.42 8.50
CA LYS A 115 -7.60 -4.33 7.53
C LYS A 115 -7.15 -3.03 8.17
N ILE A 116 -7.80 -2.61 9.26
CA ILE A 116 -7.43 -1.40 9.97
C ILE A 116 -6.08 -1.59 10.68
N GLY A 117 -5.83 -2.76 11.26
CA GLY A 117 -4.53 -3.07 11.84
C GLY A 117 -3.39 -2.98 10.83
N GLU A 118 -3.56 -3.52 9.63
CA GLU A 118 -2.57 -3.43 8.55
C GLU A 118 -2.43 -1.99 8.03
N TRP A 119 -3.53 -1.26 7.87
CA TRP A 119 -3.48 0.13 7.41
C TRP A 119 -2.73 1.04 8.41
N ILE A 120 -3.04 0.94 9.70
CA ILE A 120 -2.35 1.71 10.75
C ILE A 120 -0.87 1.30 10.82
N ARG A 121 -0.56 0.00 10.87
CA ARG A 121 0.83 -0.47 11.09
C ARG A 121 1.75 -0.33 9.88
N VAL A 122 1.20 -0.33 8.67
CA VAL A 122 1.99 -0.34 7.44
C VAL A 122 1.87 0.99 6.72
N ASP A 123 0.66 1.34 6.27
CA ASP A 123 0.50 2.48 5.37
C ASP A 123 0.73 3.81 6.08
N ILE A 124 0.12 3.98 7.26
CA ILE A 124 0.27 5.20 8.07
C ILE A 124 1.71 5.33 8.59
N VAL A 125 2.30 4.24 9.10
CA VAL A 125 3.70 4.26 9.56
C VAL A 125 4.66 4.59 8.41
N ASN A 126 4.48 4.01 7.23
CA ASN A 126 5.31 4.31 6.06
C ASN A 126 5.15 5.78 5.60
N LEU A 127 3.93 6.31 5.68
CA LEU A 127 3.67 7.72 5.38
C LEU A 127 4.44 8.63 6.34
N PHE A 128 4.35 8.40 7.66
CA PHE A 128 5.11 9.17 8.64
C PHE A 128 6.61 9.01 8.50
N TYR A 129 7.09 7.82 8.14
CA TYR A 129 8.50 7.61 7.82
C TYR A 129 8.96 8.44 6.62
N THR A 130 8.09 8.61 5.62
CA THR A 130 8.34 9.47 4.46
C THR A 130 8.40 10.93 4.88
N TYR A 131 7.48 11.39 5.74
CA TYR A 131 7.48 12.75 6.26
C TYR A 131 8.72 13.06 7.11
N ASP A 132 9.11 12.15 8.01
CA ASP A 132 10.34 12.27 8.81
C ASP A 132 11.58 12.44 7.91
N ARG A 133 11.69 11.63 6.85
CA ARG A 133 12.80 11.75 5.88
C ARG A 133 12.79 13.10 5.17
N TYR A 134 11.61 13.59 4.76
CA TYR A 134 11.47 14.90 4.12
C TYR A 134 11.93 16.02 5.05
N ILE A 135 11.43 16.04 6.29
CA ILE A 135 11.81 17.04 7.31
C ILE A 135 13.32 17.01 7.57
N LYS A 136 13.92 15.83 7.73
CA LYS A 136 15.37 15.68 7.90
C LYS A 136 16.15 16.26 6.72
N THR A 137 15.71 15.97 5.50
CA THR A 137 16.35 16.47 4.27
C THR A 137 16.24 17.99 4.18
N TYR A 138 15.06 18.55 4.44
CA TYR A 138 14.82 19.99 4.48
C TYR A 138 15.74 20.68 5.50
N ASN A 139 15.79 20.17 6.74
CA ASN A 139 16.66 20.71 7.78
C ASN A 139 18.15 20.66 7.40
N HIS A 140 18.61 19.60 6.73
CA HIS A 140 19.99 19.50 6.25
C HIS A 140 20.34 20.51 5.16
N LEU A 141 19.39 20.86 4.29
CA LEU A 141 19.60 21.83 3.22
C LEU A 141 19.63 23.25 3.78
N THR A 142 18.69 23.61 4.65
CA THR A 142 18.61 24.95 5.26
C THR A 142 19.75 25.22 6.25
N THR A 143 20.29 24.20 6.91
CA THR A 143 21.48 24.36 7.79
C THR A 143 22.80 24.40 7.03
N ARG A 144 22.87 23.89 5.80
CA ARG A 144 24.09 23.95 4.97
C ARG A 144 24.33 25.32 4.35
N ASP A 145 23.27 26.09 4.09
CA ASP A 145 23.37 27.46 3.58
C ASP A 145 24.01 28.46 4.59
N LEU A 146 24.31 28.02 5.82
CA LEU A 146 24.95 28.84 6.85
C LEU A 146 26.44 28.54 7.09
N ARG A 147 27.09 27.65 6.31
CA ARG A 147 28.55 27.41 6.44
C ARG A 147 29.33 28.02 5.26
N PRO A 148 30.24 28.99 5.48
CA PRO A 148 31.09 29.50 4.41
C PRO A 148 32.04 28.40 3.92
N TYR A 149 31.99 28.12 2.62
CA TYR A 149 32.86 27.14 1.96
C TYR A 149 34.31 27.65 1.94
N SER A 150 35.17 27.03 2.76
CA SER A 150 36.62 27.23 2.67
C SER A 150 37.18 26.24 1.64
N SER A 151 37.50 26.75 0.45
CA SER A 151 38.15 25.98 -0.62
C SER A 151 39.62 25.72 -0.29
N SER A 152 40.05 24.47 -0.40
CA SER A 152 41.44 24.15 -0.76
C SER A 152 41.47 22.90 -1.64
N HIS A 153 41.83 23.13 -2.91
CA HIS A 153 42.17 22.10 -3.88
C HIS A 153 43.59 21.60 -3.65
N SER A 154 43.81 20.29 -3.79
CA SER A 154 44.81 19.71 -4.70
C SER A 154 44.95 18.20 -4.47
N SER A 155 44.77 17.41 -5.53
CA SER A 155 45.83 16.58 -6.13
C SER A 155 45.23 15.63 -7.17
N GLU A 156 45.93 15.56 -8.29
CA GLU A 156 45.63 14.77 -9.48
C GLU A 156 45.97 13.29 -9.29
N ASP A 157 45.30 12.43 -10.07
CA ASP A 157 45.90 11.43 -10.98
C ASP A 157 45.27 10.01 -10.95
N TYR A 158 45.36 9.37 -12.12
CA TYR A 158 45.03 8.00 -12.55
C TYR A 158 43.62 7.73 -13.09
N ARG A 159 43.50 8.00 -14.40
CA ARG A 159 42.46 7.52 -15.32
C ARG A 159 42.69 6.03 -15.63
N GLY A 160 42.03 5.16 -14.87
CA GLY A 160 41.62 3.83 -15.34
C GLY A 160 40.16 3.89 -15.78
N GLU A 161 39.85 3.47 -17.01
CA GLU A 161 38.48 3.31 -17.51
C GLU A 161 37.82 2.09 -16.84
N THR A 162 37.55 2.21 -15.54
CA THR A 162 36.48 1.47 -14.88
C THR A 162 35.26 2.39 -14.91
N ASN A 163 34.15 1.95 -15.52
CA ASN A 163 32.87 2.68 -15.49
C ASN A 163 32.66 3.26 -14.09
N ARG A 164 32.49 4.59 -14.00
CA ARG A 164 32.39 5.24 -12.69
C ARG A 164 31.17 4.64 -11.98
N PRO A 165 31.25 4.26 -10.70
CA PRO A 165 30.10 3.69 -9.96
C PRO A 165 28.80 4.50 -10.10
N GLY A 166 28.90 5.82 -10.35
CA GLY A 166 27.76 6.68 -10.62
C GLY A 166 27.06 6.45 -11.98
N GLU A 167 27.76 6.02 -13.03
CA GLU A 167 27.15 5.79 -14.36
C GLU A 167 26.25 4.55 -14.37
N ASP A 168 26.69 3.47 -13.71
CA ASP A 168 25.88 2.24 -13.53
C ASP A 168 24.62 2.54 -12.70
N VAL A 169 24.73 3.35 -11.65
CA VAL A 169 23.59 3.77 -10.81
C VAL A 169 22.61 4.64 -11.60
N ILE A 170 23.11 5.59 -12.41
CA ILE A 170 22.28 6.44 -13.28
C ILE A 170 21.50 5.60 -14.30
N GLU A 171 22.13 4.60 -14.89
CA GLU A 171 21.47 3.74 -15.87
C GLU A 171 20.42 2.82 -15.22
N LEU A 172 20.73 2.24 -14.06
CA LEU A 172 19.76 1.48 -13.27
C LEU A 172 18.58 2.37 -12.83
N ALA A 173 18.83 3.62 -12.45
CA ALA A 173 17.78 4.58 -12.16
C ALA A 173 16.90 4.83 -13.40
N ARG A 174 17.49 4.98 -14.59
CA ARG A 174 16.71 5.08 -15.85
C ARG A 174 15.88 3.83 -16.13
N LEU A 175 16.42 2.63 -15.89
CA LEU A 175 15.72 1.36 -16.08
C LEU A 175 14.61 1.12 -15.04
N SER A 176 14.63 1.81 -13.90
CA SER A 176 13.53 1.78 -12.91
C SER A 176 12.31 2.61 -13.35
N ILE A 177 12.49 3.62 -14.21
CA ILE A 177 11.41 4.52 -14.64
C ILE A 177 10.24 3.74 -15.28
N PRO A 178 10.47 2.83 -16.26
CA PRO A 178 9.38 2.01 -16.81
C PRO A 178 8.67 1.15 -15.77
N ILE A 179 9.40 0.60 -14.79
CA ILE A 179 8.84 -0.24 -13.72
C ILE A 179 7.88 0.57 -12.85
N VAL A 180 8.31 1.76 -12.43
CA VAL A 180 7.48 2.70 -11.64
C VAL A 180 6.26 3.15 -12.46
N LYS A 181 6.45 3.49 -13.74
CA LYS A 181 5.35 3.91 -14.63
C LYS A 181 4.31 2.82 -14.82
N LEU A 182 4.73 1.59 -15.13
CA LEU A 182 3.84 0.45 -15.31
C LEU A 182 3.04 0.20 -14.02
N THR A 183 3.72 0.20 -12.88
CA THR A 183 3.06 0.02 -11.59
C THR A 183 2.02 1.12 -11.31
N ARG A 184 2.35 2.38 -11.61
CA ARG A 184 1.40 3.50 -11.50
C ARG A 184 0.20 3.33 -12.44
N ILE A 185 0.42 2.89 -13.69
CA ILE A 185 -0.65 2.58 -14.65
C ILE A 185 -1.58 1.51 -14.08
N PHE A 186 -1.04 0.45 -13.51
CA PHE A 186 -1.83 -0.61 -12.87
C PHE A 186 -2.66 -0.08 -11.69
N MET A 187 -2.06 0.64 -10.75
CA MET A 187 -2.81 1.22 -9.62
C MET A 187 -3.91 2.16 -10.09
N ASN A 188 -3.59 3.04 -11.05
CA ASN A 188 -4.56 3.96 -11.63
C ASN A 188 -5.69 3.23 -12.36
N LYS A 189 -5.40 2.13 -13.06
CA LYS A 189 -6.42 1.31 -13.73
C LYS A 189 -7.38 0.73 -12.70
N LEU A 190 -6.88 0.16 -11.61
CA LEU A 190 -7.72 -0.36 -10.52
C LEU A 190 -8.59 0.72 -9.86
N ILE A 191 -8.02 1.89 -9.60
CA ILE A 191 -8.75 3.01 -8.99
C ILE A 191 -9.83 3.55 -9.94
N ARG A 192 -9.50 3.76 -11.23
CA ARG A 192 -10.44 4.32 -12.22
C ARG A 192 -11.56 3.37 -12.58
N THR A 193 -11.24 2.09 -12.77
CA THR A 193 -12.23 1.04 -13.05
C THR A 193 -13.25 0.90 -11.91
N ASN A 194 -12.83 1.20 -10.67
CA ASN A 194 -13.72 1.20 -9.50
C ASN A 194 -14.51 2.51 -9.35
N ARG A 195 -13.88 3.69 -9.53
CA ARG A 195 -14.51 4.99 -9.24
C ARG A 195 -15.37 5.58 -10.36
N VAL A 196 -14.93 5.49 -11.61
CA VAL A 196 -15.57 6.21 -12.75
C VAL A 196 -16.52 5.31 -13.51
N GLU A 197 -16.14 4.04 -13.60
CA GLU A 197 -16.74 3.08 -14.49
C GLU A 197 -17.75 2.20 -13.75
N GLY A 198 -17.51 1.87 -12.46
CA GLY A 198 -18.37 0.96 -11.69
C GLY A 198 -18.59 -0.39 -12.38
N LEU A 199 -17.78 -0.70 -13.40
CA LEU A 199 -18.03 -1.75 -14.39
C LEU A 199 -17.78 -3.14 -13.81
N PHE A 200 -16.95 -3.22 -12.76
CA PHE A 200 -16.56 -4.46 -12.13
C PHE A 200 -16.66 -4.39 -10.61
N SER A 201 -17.13 -5.48 -10.02
CA SER A 201 -17.06 -5.75 -8.59
C SER A 201 -16.19 -6.96 -8.32
N LEU A 202 -15.83 -7.16 -7.05
CA LEU A 202 -15.26 -8.43 -6.63
C LEU A 202 -16.37 -9.47 -6.55
N ASP A 203 -16.07 -10.69 -6.98
CA ASP A 203 -16.93 -11.84 -6.86
C ASP A 203 -17.38 -12.00 -5.41
N PRO A 204 -18.70 -12.05 -5.12
CA PRO A 204 -19.18 -12.21 -3.76
C PRO A 204 -18.75 -13.54 -3.11
N GLU A 205 -18.37 -14.54 -3.88
CA GLU A 205 -17.88 -15.84 -3.39
C GLU A 205 -16.39 -15.84 -3.02
N ILE A 206 -15.68 -14.72 -3.22
CA ILE A 206 -14.26 -14.65 -2.88
C ILE A 206 -14.02 -14.92 -1.39
N ASP A 207 -13.14 -15.88 -1.10
CA ASP A 207 -12.79 -16.19 0.27
C ASP A 207 -11.95 -15.08 0.94
N SER A 208 -11.95 -15.12 2.27
CA SER A 208 -11.22 -14.20 3.13
C SER A 208 -9.73 -14.07 2.81
N ILE A 209 -9.09 -15.19 2.43
CA ILE A 209 -7.65 -15.31 2.24
C ILE A 209 -7.26 -14.62 0.94
N ASN A 210 -7.93 -14.95 -0.15
CA ASN A 210 -7.72 -14.38 -1.46
C ASN A 210 -8.11 -12.90 -1.47
N LEU A 211 -9.20 -12.54 -0.82
CA LEU A 211 -9.61 -11.15 -0.68
C LEU A 211 -8.63 -10.32 0.19
N LYS A 212 -7.94 -10.94 1.15
CA LYS A 212 -6.84 -10.31 1.89
C LYS A 212 -5.61 -10.13 0.98
N ARG A 213 -5.23 -11.15 0.21
CA ARG A 213 -4.10 -11.11 -0.73
C ARG A 213 -4.28 -10.01 -1.79
N ILE A 214 -5.46 -9.90 -2.42
CA ILE A 214 -5.77 -8.84 -3.40
C ILE A 214 -5.52 -7.46 -2.80
N SER A 215 -5.90 -7.25 -1.54
CA SER A 215 -5.73 -5.93 -0.92
C SER A 215 -4.33 -5.62 -0.42
N LEU A 216 -3.53 -6.66 -0.15
CA LEU A 216 -2.14 -6.52 0.28
C LEU A 216 -1.21 -6.31 -0.90
N GLY A 217 -1.55 -6.86 -2.07
CA GLY A 217 -0.77 -6.75 -3.30
C GLY A 217 -0.33 -5.32 -3.60
N PRO A 218 -1.26 -4.36 -3.76
CA PRO A 218 -0.93 -2.96 -4.00
C PRO A 218 0.01 -2.33 -2.97
N LYS A 219 -0.21 -2.62 -1.68
CA LYS A 219 0.63 -2.10 -0.58
C LYS A 219 2.04 -2.65 -0.64
N GLN A 220 2.17 -3.96 -0.85
CA GLN A 220 3.47 -4.63 -0.99
C GLN A 220 4.24 -4.11 -2.19
N ILE A 221 3.56 -3.92 -3.32
CA ILE A 221 4.15 -3.35 -4.54
C ILE A 221 4.68 -1.93 -4.26
N GLY A 222 3.89 -1.06 -3.61
CA GLY A 222 4.32 0.29 -3.25
C GLY A 222 5.56 0.31 -2.34
N HIS A 223 5.58 -0.51 -1.29
CA HIS A 223 6.72 -0.64 -0.39
C HIS A 223 7.99 -1.17 -1.10
N LEU A 224 7.84 -2.10 -2.05
CA LEU A 224 8.98 -2.58 -2.84
C LEU A 224 9.55 -1.49 -3.74
N LEU A 225 8.71 -0.59 -4.27
CA LEU A 225 9.17 0.55 -5.07
C LEU A 225 9.89 1.61 -4.21
N ASP A 226 9.44 1.90 -2.99
CA ASP A 226 10.19 2.81 -2.08
C ASP A 226 11.56 2.23 -1.71
N ASN A 227 11.65 0.91 -1.47
CA ASN A 227 12.95 0.30 -1.24
C ASN A 227 13.87 0.38 -2.46
N LEU A 228 13.33 0.35 -3.67
CA LEU A 228 14.11 0.51 -4.89
C LEU A 228 14.70 1.91 -4.99
N THR A 229 13.91 2.96 -4.71
CA THR A 229 14.41 4.33 -4.73
C THR A 229 15.50 4.53 -3.68
N ARG A 230 15.35 3.96 -2.49
CA ARG A 230 16.38 4.01 -1.43
C ARG A 230 17.72 3.40 -1.85
N ILE A 231 17.70 2.25 -2.52
CA ILE A 231 18.94 1.58 -2.98
C ILE A 231 19.62 2.44 -4.06
N LEU A 232 18.85 2.94 -5.03
CA LEU A 232 19.38 3.77 -6.09
C LEU A 232 19.99 5.08 -5.55
N SER A 233 19.47 5.61 -4.44
CA SER A 233 20.01 6.81 -3.77
C SER A 233 21.20 6.53 -2.85
N GLY A 234 21.36 5.30 -2.36
CA GLY A 234 22.36 4.92 -1.35
C GLY A 234 23.68 4.37 -1.92
N GLY A 235 23.74 4.09 -3.22
CA GLY A 235 24.87 3.41 -3.86
C GLY A 235 24.64 1.90 -4.01
N LEU A 236 25.32 1.27 -4.97
CA LEU A 236 25.14 -0.12 -5.38
C LEU A 236 26.46 -0.91 -5.26
N ASP A 237 26.81 -1.23 -4.01
CA ASP A 237 27.81 -2.28 -3.73
C ASP A 237 27.23 -3.68 -4.03
N ASP A 238 28.04 -4.73 -3.88
CA ASP A 238 27.62 -6.09 -4.21
C ASP A 238 26.43 -6.57 -3.37
N GLN A 239 26.36 -6.12 -2.10
CA GLN A 239 25.22 -6.39 -1.23
C GLN A 239 23.95 -5.66 -1.70
N GLY A 240 24.09 -4.40 -2.12
CA GLY A 240 23.03 -3.59 -2.71
C GLY A 240 22.52 -4.19 -4.02
N LYS A 241 23.40 -4.75 -4.86
CA LYS A 241 23.02 -5.47 -6.08
C LYS A 241 22.24 -6.76 -5.74
N ALA A 242 22.73 -7.58 -4.82
CA ALA A 242 22.01 -8.78 -4.40
C ALA A 242 20.62 -8.45 -3.83
N PHE A 243 20.54 -7.38 -3.03
CA PHE A 243 19.28 -6.91 -2.47
C PHE A 243 18.33 -6.36 -3.55
N ALA A 244 18.82 -5.56 -4.50
CA ALA A 244 18.03 -5.06 -5.62
C ALA A 244 17.50 -6.19 -6.53
N HIS A 245 18.31 -7.23 -6.78
CA HIS A 245 17.85 -8.42 -7.51
C HIS A 245 16.69 -9.12 -6.78
N ASN A 246 16.84 -9.37 -5.46
CA ASN A 246 15.78 -9.97 -4.66
C ASN A 246 14.51 -9.10 -4.67
N LEU A 247 14.68 -7.79 -4.54
CA LEU A 247 13.60 -6.81 -4.57
C LEU A 247 12.81 -6.87 -5.88
N MET A 248 13.50 -6.91 -7.02
CA MET A 248 12.90 -7.02 -8.35
C MET A 248 12.11 -8.31 -8.52
N ARG A 249 12.66 -9.45 -8.08
CA ARG A 249 11.96 -10.74 -8.11
C ARG A 249 10.70 -10.73 -7.23
N ARG A 250 10.77 -10.09 -6.05
CA ARG A 250 9.61 -9.93 -5.16
C ARG A 250 8.54 -9.03 -5.76
N LEU A 251 8.94 -7.94 -6.44
CA LEU A 251 8.03 -7.02 -7.11
C LEU A 251 7.23 -7.74 -8.18
N LEU A 252 7.92 -8.46 -9.06
CA LEU A 252 7.32 -9.27 -10.11
C LEU A 252 6.34 -10.30 -9.53
N LYS A 253 6.78 -11.09 -8.54
CA LYS A 253 5.92 -12.09 -7.88
C LYS A 253 4.67 -11.47 -7.26
N SER A 254 4.78 -10.28 -6.67
CA SER A 254 3.65 -9.56 -6.08
C SER A 254 2.68 -9.08 -7.15
N LEU A 255 3.20 -8.54 -8.27
CA LEU A 255 2.39 -8.15 -9.43
C LEU A 255 1.64 -9.35 -10.01
N ASP A 256 2.33 -10.45 -10.32
CA ASP A 256 1.73 -11.65 -10.91
C ASP A 256 0.65 -12.26 -10.01
N SER A 257 0.94 -12.38 -8.71
CA SER A 257 -0.03 -12.92 -7.75
C SER A 257 -1.27 -12.03 -7.66
N THR A 258 -1.10 -10.71 -7.73
CA THR A 258 -2.21 -9.75 -7.66
C THR A 258 -3.03 -9.78 -8.95
N LEU A 259 -2.37 -9.74 -10.12
CA LEU A 259 -3.01 -9.82 -11.44
C LEU A 259 -3.79 -11.12 -11.60
N LEU A 260 -3.22 -12.24 -11.16
CA LEU A 260 -3.87 -13.54 -11.21
C LEU A 260 -5.15 -13.56 -10.38
N LEU A 261 -5.08 -13.14 -9.10
CA LEU A 261 -6.26 -13.10 -8.24
C LEU A 261 -7.33 -12.15 -8.80
N LEU A 262 -6.94 -10.99 -9.29
CA LEU A 262 -7.84 -10.05 -9.95
C LEU A 262 -8.49 -10.66 -11.19
N SER A 263 -7.76 -11.43 -12.00
CA SER A 263 -8.30 -12.10 -13.20
C SER A 263 -9.37 -13.16 -12.88
N PHE A 264 -9.30 -13.77 -11.70
CA PHE A 264 -10.27 -14.75 -11.22
C PHE A 264 -11.50 -14.07 -10.61
N TYR A 265 -11.27 -13.10 -9.73
CA TYR A 265 -12.31 -12.56 -8.85
C TYR A 265 -12.90 -11.21 -9.27
N LEU A 266 -12.40 -10.55 -10.32
CA LEU A 266 -13.12 -9.43 -10.92
C LEU A 266 -14.26 -9.97 -11.79
N VAL A 267 -15.48 -9.57 -11.43
CA VAL A 267 -16.70 -9.87 -12.16
C VAL A 267 -17.39 -8.57 -12.59
N PRO A 268 -18.05 -8.53 -13.75
CA PRO A 268 -18.83 -7.36 -14.16
C PRO A 268 -19.96 -7.06 -13.17
N THR A 269 -20.22 -5.78 -12.89
CA THR A 269 -21.25 -5.36 -11.93
C THR A 269 -22.66 -5.62 -12.48
N SER A 270 -23.61 -5.99 -11.61
CA SER A 270 -25.00 -6.30 -11.99
C SER A 270 -25.72 -5.19 -12.77
N THR A 271 -25.31 -3.93 -12.60
CA THR A 271 -25.83 -2.77 -13.34
C THR A 271 -25.57 -2.85 -14.85
N LEU A 272 -24.50 -3.54 -15.30
CA LEU A 272 -24.29 -3.86 -16.72
C LEU A 272 -25.10 -5.06 -17.18
N ALA A 273 -25.29 -6.05 -16.31
CA ALA A 273 -26.01 -7.28 -16.66
C ALA A 273 -27.50 -7.02 -16.95
N THR A 274 -28.05 -5.91 -16.46
CA THR A 274 -29.43 -5.47 -16.73
C THR A 274 -29.58 -4.43 -17.85
N THR A 275 -28.49 -3.79 -18.29
CA THR A 275 -28.53 -2.68 -19.27
C THR A 275 -27.88 -3.00 -20.60
N VAL A 276 -27.10 -4.08 -20.69
CA VAL A 276 -26.28 -4.42 -21.85
C VAL A 276 -26.45 -5.88 -22.22
N ASP A 277 -26.53 -6.18 -23.52
CA ASP A 277 -26.72 -7.53 -24.06
C ASP A 277 -25.77 -8.58 -23.45
N SER A 278 -26.27 -9.81 -23.31
CA SER A 278 -25.57 -10.96 -22.73
C SER A 278 -24.21 -11.30 -23.40
N GLU A 279 -23.94 -10.83 -24.62
CA GLU A 279 -22.68 -11.06 -25.35
C GLU A 279 -21.56 -10.07 -24.97
N ILE A 280 -21.88 -8.87 -24.46
CA ILE A 280 -20.90 -7.82 -24.17
C ILE A 280 -20.16 -8.09 -22.84
N VAL A 281 -20.85 -8.72 -21.88
CA VAL A 281 -20.32 -9.01 -20.54
C VAL A 281 -19.12 -10.00 -20.56
N PRO A 282 -19.18 -11.15 -21.27
CA PRO A 282 -18.02 -12.02 -21.46
C PRO A 282 -16.86 -11.35 -22.19
N SER A 283 -17.16 -10.53 -23.20
CA SER A 283 -16.17 -9.77 -23.97
C SER A 283 -15.37 -8.82 -23.08
N LEU A 284 -16.04 -8.04 -22.24
CA LEU A 284 -15.41 -7.08 -21.33
C LEU A 284 -14.49 -7.76 -20.29
N LYS A 285 -14.91 -8.91 -19.74
CA LYS A 285 -14.09 -9.74 -18.84
C LYS A 285 -12.86 -10.29 -19.55
N ASN A 286 -13.00 -10.74 -20.78
CA ASN A 286 -11.89 -11.25 -21.59
C ASN A 286 -10.90 -10.12 -21.94
N HIS A 287 -11.38 -8.95 -22.33
CA HIS A 287 -10.53 -7.78 -22.58
C HIS A 287 -9.71 -7.38 -21.35
N LEU A 288 -10.30 -7.41 -20.15
CA LEU A 288 -9.57 -7.10 -18.92
C LEU A 288 -8.49 -8.15 -18.61
N ARG A 289 -8.79 -9.44 -18.84
CA ARG A 289 -7.82 -10.54 -18.66
C ARG A 289 -6.66 -10.45 -19.65
N ILE A 290 -6.95 -10.15 -20.92
CA ILE A 290 -5.92 -9.91 -21.95
C ILE A 290 -5.05 -8.74 -21.52
N TRP A 291 -5.66 -7.64 -21.07
CA TRP A 291 -4.90 -6.50 -20.57
C TRP A 291 -3.99 -6.85 -19.39
N PHE A 292 -4.45 -7.67 -18.43
CA PHE A 292 -3.60 -8.13 -17.32
C PHE A 292 -2.42 -8.98 -17.80
N LEU A 293 -2.64 -9.86 -18.78
CA LEU A 293 -1.58 -10.69 -19.36
C LEU A 293 -0.53 -9.84 -20.07
N ASP A 294 -0.96 -8.93 -20.94
CA ASP A 294 -0.09 -8.02 -21.67
C ASP A 294 0.70 -7.11 -20.71
N PHE A 295 0.02 -6.61 -19.68
CA PHE A 295 0.63 -5.80 -18.64
C PHE A 295 1.69 -6.59 -17.85
N GLY A 296 1.40 -7.83 -17.45
CA GLY A 296 2.37 -8.71 -16.79
C GLY A 296 3.62 -8.93 -17.64
N ASN A 297 3.45 -9.19 -18.94
CA ASN A 297 4.55 -9.34 -19.89
C ASN A 297 5.42 -8.07 -20.00
N LEU A 298 4.82 -6.88 -19.98
CA LEU A 298 5.55 -5.61 -19.98
C LEU A 298 6.35 -5.41 -18.70
N CYS A 299 5.77 -5.73 -17.53
CA CYS A 299 6.44 -5.68 -16.24
C CYS A 299 7.63 -6.64 -16.18
N GLN A 300 7.45 -7.88 -16.63
CA GLN A 300 8.52 -8.88 -16.73
C GLN A 300 9.69 -8.36 -17.56
N LYS A 301 9.44 -7.88 -18.78
CA LYS A 301 10.48 -7.35 -19.66
C LYS A 301 11.23 -6.16 -19.04
N ALA A 302 10.53 -5.26 -18.35
CA ALA A 302 11.16 -4.13 -17.71
C ALA A 302 12.05 -4.56 -16.54
N ILE A 303 11.59 -5.54 -15.75
CA ILE A 303 12.33 -6.10 -14.62
C ILE A 303 13.56 -6.89 -15.09
N ASP A 304 13.43 -7.71 -16.13
CA ASP A 304 14.55 -8.49 -16.67
C ASP A 304 15.66 -7.56 -17.18
N ARG A 305 15.31 -6.50 -17.92
CA ARG A 305 16.28 -5.49 -18.35
C ARG A 305 17.03 -4.84 -17.19
N PHE A 306 16.33 -4.55 -16.09
CA PHE A 306 16.95 -4.01 -14.88
C PHE A 306 17.93 -5.03 -14.27
N ILE A 307 17.49 -6.29 -14.12
CA ILE A 307 18.31 -7.37 -13.54
C ILE A 307 19.54 -7.65 -14.41
N ASP A 308 19.39 -7.71 -15.73
CA ASP A 308 20.49 -7.94 -16.66
C ASP A 308 21.55 -6.85 -16.52
N ARG A 309 21.14 -5.58 -16.41
CA ARG A 309 22.06 -4.45 -16.21
C ARG A 309 22.76 -4.49 -14.85
N LEU A 310 22.09 -5.00 -13.83
CA LEU A 310 22.61 -5.11 -12.47
C LEU A 310 23.86 -6.01 -12.39
N PHE A 311 23.94 -7.01 -13.27
CA PHE A 311 25.00 -8.02 -13.29
C PHE A 311 25.92 -7.94 -14.52
N SER A 312 25.64 -7.07 -15.50
CA SER A 312 26.48 -6.92 -16.70
C SER A 312 27.83 -6.22 -16.46
N SER A 313 28.08 -5.68 -15.26
CA SER A 313 29.34 -5.00 -14.89
C SER A 313 30.43 -5.93 -14.31
N SER A 314 30.39 -7.25 -14.47
CA SER A 314 31.47 -8.15 -14.00
C SER A 314 32.51 -8.41 -15.12
N PRO A 315 33.78 -7.95 -15.00
CA PRO A 315 34.81 -8.26 -15.97
C PRO A 315 35.40 -9.66 -15.70
N HIS A 316 35.36 -10.49 -16.74
CA HIS A 316 36.25 -11.61 -17.04
C HIS A 316 36.30 -12.79 -16.05
N HIS A 317 35.50 -13.83 -16.36
CA HIS A 317 35.94 -15.20 -16.12
C HIS A 317 37.24 -15.46 -16.90
N ILE A 318 38.29 -15.73 -16.13
CA ILE A 318 39.59 -16.26 -16.56
C ILE A 318 39.34 -17.49 -17.43
N ARG A 319 39.69 -17.39 -18.71
CA ARG A 319 39.90 -18.54 -19.59
C ARG A 319 41.24 -19.17 -19.18
N ILE A 320 41.19 -20.19 -18.33
CA ILE A 320 42.35 -21.05 -18.10
C ILE A 320 42.49 -21.95 -19.34
N LYS A 321 43.67 -21.87 -19.97
CA LYS A 321 44.14 -22.83 -20.97
C LYS A 321 44.48 -24.15 -20.29
#